data_AF-A0A0L0LBH0-F1
#
_entry.id   AF-A0A0L0LBH0-F1
#
_cell.length_a   1.000
_cell.length_b   1.000
_cell.length_c   1.000
_cell.angle_alpha   90.00
_cell.angle_beta   90.00
_cell.angle_gamma   90.00
#
_symmetry.space_group_name_H-M   'P 1'
#
loop_
_entity.id
_entity.type
_entity.pdbx_description
1 polymer ?
#
loop_
_entity_poly.entity_id
_entity_poly.type
_entity_poly.pdbx_seq_one_letter_code
_entity_poly.pdbx_strand_id
1 'polypeptide(L)'
;MDFINTYATGGLGDIISFASNFLVLIVLTVVLFLFAMRAGRAVFTSLVIALYAGYGLYTVFPYKEMLAGSGGTVATASNLVLFLGLSFVPYLLLRKIATSGLMRINPLIMIILSVATAGFILVLGYQSFDLGSLLPLTPMLESILMPEQYFFWWLVAPLAGLFIAAR
;
A
#
# COMPACT_ATOMS: atom_id res chain seq x y z
N MET A 1 -11.81 -20.40 45.28
CA MET A 1 -11.61 -18.93 45.19
C MET A 1 -10.83 -18.54 43.93
N ASP A 2 -10.08 -19.45 43.29
CA ASP A 2 -9.26 -19.11 42.10
C ASP A 2 -10.06 -18.92 40.80
N PHE A 3 -11.20 -19.61 40.62
CA PHE A 3 -12.03 -19.46 39.42
C PHE A 3 -12.65 -18.06 39.27
N ILE A 4 -13.07 -17.42 40.38
CA ILE A 4 -13.65 -16.06 40.36
C ILE A 4 -12.58 -15.04 39.97
N ASN A 5 -11.34 -15.21 40.43
CA ASN A 5 -10.23 -14.35 40.04
C ASN A 5 -9.89 -14.49 38.56
N THR A 6 -9.95 -15.70 37.97
CA THR A 6 -9.69 -15.91 36.53
C THR A 6 -10.75 -15.27 35.63
N TYR A 7 -12.04 -15.33 35.99
CA TYR A 7 -13.10 -14.65 35.20
C TYR A 7 -13.14 -13.14 35.43
N ALA A 8 -12.82 -12.66 36.64
CA ALA A 8 -12.72 -11.23 36.92
C ALA A 8 -11.49 -10.61 36.22
N THR A 9 -10.34 -11.28 36.22
CA THR A 9 -9.14 -10.79 35.48
C THR A 9 -9.26 -10.96 33.97
N GLY A 10 -9.91 -12.03 33.48
CA GLY A 10 -10.20 -12.22 32.06
C GLY A 10 -11.20 -11.17 31.53
N GLY A 11 -12.33 -11.00 32.20
CA GLY A 11 -13.35 -10.02 31.81
C GLY A 11 -12.88 -8.57 31.91
N LEU A 12 -12.11 -8.21 32.94
CA LEU A 12 -11.51 -6.87 33.04
C LEU A 12 -10.40 -6.66 32.00
N GLY A 13 -9.61 -7.69 31.69
CA GLY A 13 -8.60 -7.63 30.62
C GLY A 13 -9.21 -7.39 29.24
N ASP A 14 -10.34 -8.02 28.95
CA ASP A 14 -11.08 -7.83 27.70
C ASP A 14 -11.69 -6.42 27.61
N ILE A 15 -12.23 -5.90 28.71
CA ILE A 15 -12.77 -4.53 28.75
C ILE A 15 -11.65 -3.50 28.58
N ILE A 16 -10.49 -3.69 29.20
CA ILE A 16 -9.35 -2.77 29.08
C ILE A 16 -8.77 -2.81 27.66
N SER A 17 -8.61 -4.00 27.06
CA SER A 17 -8.11 -4.12 25.69
C SER A 17 -9.09 -3.53 24.67
N PHE A 18 -10.39 -3.75 24.85
CA PHE A 18 -11.44 -3.11 24.05
C PHE A 18 -11.38 -1.59 24.17
N ALA A 19 -11.35 -1.05 25.40
CA ALA A 19 -11.28 0.40 25.64
C ALA A 19 -10.01 1.02 25.03
N SER A 20 -8.86 0.35 25.16
CA SER A 20 -7.60 0.79 24.56
C SER A 20 -7.67 0.81 23.04
N ASN A 21 -8.16 -0.26 22.40
CA ASN A 21 -8.31 -0.34 20.94
C ASN A 21 -9.30 0.71 20.41
N PHE A 22 -10.39 0.94 21.14
CA PHE A 22 -11.39 1.94 20.78
C PHE A 22 -10.84 3.37 20.93
N LEU A 23 -10.04 3.64 21.98
CA LEU A 23 -9.36 4.91 22.15
C LEU A 23 -8.41 5.19 20.99
N VAL A 24 -7.63 4.19 20.54
CA VAL A 24 -6.75 4.30 19.38
C VAL A 24 -7.55 4.69 18.13
N LEU A 25 -8.72 4.08 17.91
CA LEU A 25 -9.62 4.42 16.81
C LEU A 25 -10.11 5.88 16.90
N ILE A 26 -10.58 6.32 18.07
CA ILE A 26 -11.01 7.72 18.27
C ILE A 26 -9.88 8.69 17.96
N VAL A 27 -8.67 8.44 18.50
CA VAL A 27 -7.51 9.30 18.27
C VAL A 27 -7.17 9.37 16.78
N LEU A 28 -7.14 8.23 16.09
CA LEU A 28 -6.93 8.17 14.63
C LEU A 28 -8.01 8.94 13.87
N THR A 29 -9.28 8.77 14.23
CA THR A 29 -10.40 9.48 13.60
C THR A 29 -10.24 10.99 13.79
N VAL A 30 -9.93 11.47 15.00
CA VAL A 30 -9.74 12.89 15.28
C VAL A 30 -8.55 13.45 14.49
N VAL A 31 -7.42 12.74 14.45
CA VAL A 31 -6.23 13.18 13.70
C VAL A 31 -6.53 13.27 12.20
N LEU A 32 -7.16 12.25 11.62
CA LEU A 32 -7.53 12.26 10.20
C LEU A 32 -8.59 13.31 9.89
N PHE A 33 -9.52 13.55 10.80
CA PHE A 33 -10.53 14.59 10.67
C PHE A 33 -9.92 15.99 10.67
N LEU A 34 -9.04 16.29 11.64
CA LEU A 34 -8.32 17.56 11.71
C LEU A 34 -7.44 17.78 10.46
N PHE A 35 -6.81 16.71 9.98
CA PHE A 35 -6.06 16.75 8.72
C PHE A 35 -6.98 17.06 7.52
N ALA A 36 -8.13 16.41 7.42
CA ALA A 36 -9.11 16.63 6.35
C ALA A 36 -9.63 18.08 6.34
N MET A 37 -9.92 18.65 7.52
CA MET A 37 -10.34 20.04 7.66
C MET A 37 -9.28 21.03 7.14
N ARG A 38 -7.99 20.74 7.38
CA ARG A 38 -6.89 21.64 7.01
C ARG A 38 -6.44 21.48 5.55
N ALA A 39 -6.40 20.24 5.04
CA ALA A 39 -5.81 19.93 3.74
C ALA A 39 -6.79 20.11 2.56
N GLY A 40 -8.09 20.10 2.84
CA GLY A 40 -9.15 20.19 1.83
C GLY A 40 -9.50 18.85 1.18
N ARG A 41 -10.60 18.85 0.43
CA ARG A 41 -11.23 17.63 -0.12
C ARG A 41 -10.29 16.84 -1.05
N ALA A 42 -9.63 17.54 -1.97
CA ALA A 42 -8.75 16.91 -2.95
C ALA A 42 -7.59 16.13 -2.30
N VAL A 43 -6.90 16.77 -1.35
CA VAL A 43 -5.75 16.18 -0.65
C VAL A 43 -6.17 15.03 0.27
N PHE A 44 -7.32 15.14 0.93
CA PHE A 44 -7.86 14.06 1.76
C PHE A 44 -8.22 12.82 0.92
N THR A 45 -8.88 12.99 -0.23
CA THR A 45 -9.16 11.87 -1.13
C THR A 45 -7.87 11.22 -1.64
N SER A 46 -6.85 12.01 -1.98
CA SER A 46 -5.53 11.48 -2.35
C SER A 46 -4.89 10.66 -1.24
N LEU A 47 -5.03 11.08 0.03
CA LEU A 47 -4.52 10.32 1.18
C LEU A 47 -5.21 8.96 1.31
N VAL A 48 -6.54 8.93 1.23
CA VAL A 48 -7.31 7.69 1.33
C VAL A 48 -6.88 6.72 0.22
N ILE A 49 -6.85 7.16 -1.03
CA ILE A 49 -6.43 6.32 -2.17
C ILE A 49 -4.97 5.87 -2.00
N ALA A 50 -4.09 6.74 -1.49
CA ALA A 50 -2.70 6.40 -1.25
C ALA A 50 -2.52 5.33 -0.15
N LEU A 51 -3.37 5.30 0.88
CA LEU A 51 -3.35 4.23 1.88
C LEU A 51 -3.73 2.88 1.27
N TYR A 52 -4.71 2.84 0.35
CA TYR A 52 -5.05 1.61 -0.38
C TYR A 52 -3.93 1.17 -1.32
N ALA A 53 -3.37 2.10 -2.09
CA ALA A 53 -2.24 1.80 -2.98
C ALA A 53 -1.00 1.37 -2.19
N GLY A 54 -0.71 2.05 -1.08
CA GLY A 54 0.37 1.72 -0.17
C GLY A 54 0.20 0.36 0.49
N TYR A 55 -1.03 -0.05 0.80
CA TYR A 55 -1.31 -1.41 1.28
C TYR A 55 -0.97 -2.45 0.22
N GLY A 56 -1.38 -2.25 -1.04
CA GLY A 56 -0.99 -3.14 -2.14
C GLY A 56 0.52 -3.21 -2.37
N LEU A 57 1.23 -2.08 -2.27
CA LEU A 57 2.68 -2.05 -2.34
C LEU A 57 3.32 -2.80 -1.16
N TYR A 58 2.76 -2.63 0.04
CA TYR A 58 3.22 -3.30 1.26
C TYR A 58 3.03 -4.81 1.19
N THR A 59 1.92 -5.31 0.66
CA THR A 59 1.66 -6.77 0.57
C THR A 59 2.63 -7.46 -0.40
N VAL A 60 3.04 -6.77 -1.45
CA VAL A 60 3.91 -7.31 -2.50
C VAL A 60 5.40 -7.02 -2.24
N PHE A 61 5.73 -6.20 -1.23
CA PHE A 61 7.11 -5.80 -0.97
C PHE A 61 8.03 -7.00 -0.65
N PRO A 62 9.12 -7.22 -1.42
CA PRO A 62 9.93 -8.44 -1.29
C PRO A 62 10.88 -8.43 -0.09
N TYR A 63 11.21 -7.25 0.46
CA TYR A 63 12.23 -7.12 1.51
C TYR A 63 11.64 -6.95 2.93
N LYS A 64 10.40 -7.43 3.17
CA LYS A 64 9.75 -7.32 4.49
C LYS A 64 10.54 -8.02 5.59
N GLU A 65 11.03 -9.22 5.31
CA GLU A 65 11.74 -10.03 6.29
C GLU A 65 13.11 -9.46 6.66
N MET A 66 13.76 -8.72 5.75
CA MET A 66 15.03 -8.06 6.03
C MET A 66 14.91 -6.86 6.99
N LEU A 67 13.69 -6.29 7.09
CA LEU A 67 13.40 -5.12 7.92
C LEU A 67 12.70 -5.48 9.24
N ALA A 68 12.22 -6.72 9.37
CA ALA A 68 11.71 -7.25 10.62
C ALA A 68 12.90 -7.59 11.53
N GLY A 69 13.26 -6.66 12.43
CA GLY A 69 14.28 -6.92 13.45
C GLY A 69 13.89 -8.09 14.37
N SER A 70 14.86 -8.65 15.10
CA SER A 70 14.71 -9.87 15.92
C SER A 70 13.74 -9.77 17.12
N GLY A 71 13.13 -8.60 17.38
CA GLY A 71 12.21 -8.37 18.50
C GLY A 71 10.79 -8.02 18.05
N GLY A 72 9.78 -8.59 18.71
CA GLY A 72 8.36 -8.44 18.31
C GLY A 72 7.87 -6.99 18.21
N THR A 73 8.23 -6.14 19.17
CA THR A 73 7.85 -4.71 19.14
C THR A 73 8.58 -3.92 18.05
N VAL A 74 9.85 -4.23 17.81
CA VAL A 74 10.66 -3.59 16.76
C VAL A 74 10.18 -4.01 15.37
N ALA A 75 9.78 -5.28 15.20
CA ALA A 75 9.22 -5.79 13.95
C ALA A 75 7.87 -5.14 13.62
N THR A 76 6.98 -4.95 14.60
CA THR A 76 5.71 -4.25 14.35
C THR A 76 5.94 -2.78 14.01
N ALA A 77 6.84 -2.10 14.71
CA ALA A 77 7.17 -0.70 14.43
C ALA A 77 7.81 -0.52 13.05
N SER A 78 8.74 -1.40 12.64
CA SER A 78 9.39 -1.31 11.34
C SER A 78 8.40 -1.55 10.19
N ASN A 79 7.49 -2.52 10.34
CA ASN A 79 6.42 -2.76 9.38
C ASN A 79 5.47 -1.56 9.23
N LEU A 80 5.13 -0.89 10.34
CA LEU A 80 4.28 0.31 10.31
C LEU A 80 5.00 1.47 9.60
N VAL A 81 6.28 1.70 9.90
CA VAL A 81 7.10 2.71 9.22
C VAL A 81 7.23 2.40 7.73
N LEU A 82 7.43 1.13 7.37
CA LEU A 82 7.52 0.68 5.98
C LEU A 82 6.21 0.92 5.24
N PHE A 83 5.07 0.56 5.84
CA PHE A 83 3.74 0.84 5.29
C PHE A 83 3.51 2.34 5.09
N LEU A 84 3.84 3.17 6.07
CA LEU A 84 3.72 4.62 5.96
C LEU A 84 4.64 5.18 4.86
N GLY A 85 5.88 4.69 4.77
CA GLY A 85 6.83 5.07 3.73
C GLY A 85 6.35 4.71 2.32
N LEU A 86 5.86 3.47 2.13
CA LEU A 86 5.30 3.02 0.86
C LEU A 86 4.00 3.74 0.51
N SER A 87 3.18 4.11 1.49
CA SER A 87 1.95 4.90 1.28
C SER A 87 2.25 6.38 0.96
N PHE A 88 3.40 6.88 1.42
CA PHE A 88 3.78 8.28 1.20
C PHE A 88 4.10 8.58 -0.28
N VAL A 89 4.71 7.63 -0.99
CA VAL A 89 5.04 7.75 -2.42
C VAL A 89 3.79 8.00 -3.30
N PRO A 90 2.75 7.13 -3.30
CA PRO A 90 1.53 7.37 -4.06
C PRO A 90 0.76 8.59 -3.53
N TYR A 91 0.87 8.93 -2.24
CA TYR A 91 0.26 10.14 -1.72
C TYR A 91 0.82 11.41 -2.37
N LEU A 92 2.15 11.54 -2.49
CA LEU A 92 2.77 12.69 -3.15
C LEU A 92 2.32 12.82 -4.61
N LEU A 93 2.26 11.69 -5.32
CA LEU A 93 1.77 11.61 -6.70
C LEU A 93 0.33 12.08 -6.84
N LEU A 94 -0.57 11.44 -6.08
CA LEU A 94 -2.01 11.71 -6.15
C LEU A 94 -2.32 13.13 -5.68
N ARG A 95 -1.63 13.63 -4.67
CA ARG A 95 -1.76 15.01 -4.21
C ARG A 95 -1.42 15.99 -5.34
N LYS A 96 -0.29 15.78 -6.02
CA LYS A 96 0.14 16.64 -7.12
C LYS A 96 -0.86 16.61 -8.27
N ILE A 97 -1.32 15.44 -8.67
CA ILE A 97 -2.34 15.28 -9.73
C ILE A 97 -3.64 15.97 -9.33
N ALA A 98 -4.08 15.81 -8.08
CA ALA A 98 -5.33 16.39 -7.59
C ALA A 98 -5.28 17.92 -7.45
N THR A 99 -4.11 18.53 -7.22
CA THR A 99 -3.99 20.00 -7.05
C THR A 99 -3.55 20.73 -8.31
N SER A 100 -2.69 20.12 -9.13
CA SER A 100 -2.06 20.76 -10.30
C SER A 100 -2.71 20.40 -11.63
N GLY A 101 -3.54 19.35 -11.67
CA GLY A 101 -3.95 18.72 -12.92
C GLY A 101 -2.79 17.99 -13.61
N LEU A 102 -3.12 17.16 -14.61
CA LEU A 102 -2.10 16.54 -15.47
C LEU A 102 -1.59 17.59 -16.46
N MET A 103 -0.39 18.10 -16.19
CA MET A 103 0.37 18.91 -17.14
C MET A 103 0.59 18.10 -18.44
N ARG A 104 0.72 18.75 -19.60
CA ARG A 104 0.87 18.09 -20.91
C ARG A 104 1.97 17.01 -20.87
N ILE A 105 1.57 15.75 -20.79
CA ILE A 105 2.49 14.61 -20.80
C ILE A 105 3.06 14.45 -22.21
N ASN A 106 4.37 14.28 -22.31
CA ASN A 106 5.04 14.00 -23.58
C ASN A 106 4.53 12.65 -24.15
N PRO A 107 4.16 12.57 -25.45
CA PRO A 107 3.69 11.33 -26.08
C PRO A 107 4.66 10.14 -25.92
N LEU A 108 5.97 10.38 -25.87
CA LEU A 108 6.95 9.31 -25.60
C LEU A 108 6.76 8.68 -24.22
N ILE A 109 6.49 9.51 -23.21
CA ILE A 109 6.24 9.05 -21.84
C ILE A 109 4.90 8.30 -21.79
N MET A 110 3.89 8.74 -22.54
CA MET A 110 2.62 8.02 -22.64
C MET A 110 2.80 6.60 -23.21
N ILE A 111 3.67 6.42 -24.20
CA ILE A 111 3.97 5.08 -24.75
C ILE A 111 4.60 4.20 -23.68
N ILE A 112 5.65 4.69 -23.01
CA ILE A 112 6.34 3.95 -21.94
C ILE A 112 5.36 3.59 -20.82
N LEU A 113 4.51 4.55 -20.41
CA LEU A 113 3.53 4.34 -19.35
C LEU A 113 2.45 3.33 -19.76
N SER A 114 2.04 3.33 -21.03
CA SER A 114 1.07 2.36 -21.57
C SER A 114 1.66 0.96 -21.56
N VAL A 115 2.93 0.79 -21.97
CA VAL A 115 3.64 -0.50 -21.92
C VAL A 115 3.82 -0.98 -20.48
N ALA A 116 4.23 -0.09 -19.57
CA ALA A 116 4.38 -0.42 -18.15
C ALA A 116 3.04 -0.83 -17.51
N THR A 117 1.95 -0.13 -17.85
CA THR A 117 0.60 -0.43 -17.37
C THR A 117 0.08 -1.75 -17.95
N ALA A 118 0.31 -2.01 -19.23
CA ALA A 118 -0.06 -3.28 -19.87
C ALA A 118 0.71 -4.46 -19.25
N GLY A 119 2.02 -4.29 -19.02
CA GLY A 119 2.84 -5.27 -18.31
C GLY A 119 2.33 -5.54 -16.90
N PHE A 120 2.00 -4.49 -16.14
CA PHE A 120 1.40 -4.61 -14.82
C PHE A 120 0.08 -5.41 -14.85
N ILE A 121 -0.84 -5.09 -15.76
CA ILE A 121 -2.13 -5.78 -15.89
C ILE A 121 -1.90 -7.27 -16.21
N LEU A 122 -0.98 -7.58 -17.11
CA LEU A 122 -0.65 -8.97 -17.44
C LEU A 122 -0.13 -9.72 -16.21
N VAL A 123 0.90 -9.20 -15.54
CA VAL A 123 1.49 -9.87 -14.36
C VAL A 123 0.45 -10.05 -13.25
N LEU A 124 -0.38 -9.03 -13.00
CA LEU A 124 -1.48 -9.10 -12.03
C LEU A 124 -2.47 -10.22 -12.41
N GLY A 125 -2.81 -10.34 -13.69
CA GLY A 125 -3.66 -11.40 -14.20
C GLY A 125 -3.08 -12.81 -14.00
N TYR A 126 -1.80 -13.01 -14.29
CA TYR A 126 -1.15 -14.32 -14.08
C TYR A 126 -1.00 -14.68 -12.60
N GLN A 127 -0.64 -13.72 -11.75
CA GLN A 127 -0.40 -14.01 -10.32
C GLN A 127 -1.67 -14.06 -9.47
N SER A 128 -2.69 -13.23 -9.79
CA SER A 128 -3.91 -13.13 -8.97
C SER A 128 -5.11 -13.88 -9.54
N PHE A 129 -5.18 -14.09 -10.86
CA PHE A 129 -6.38 -14.59 -11.55
C PHE A 129 -6.15 -15.86 -12.39
N ASP A 130 -4.99 -16.52 -12.27
CA ASP A 130 -4.64 -17.75 -12.99
C ASP A 130 -4.91 -17.69 -14.52
N LEU A 131 -4.51 -16.58 -15.14
CA LEU A 131 -4.63 -16.41 -16.60
C LEU A 131 -3.80 -17.43 -17.41
N GLY A 132 -2.93 -18.22 -16.76
CA GLY A 132 -2.14 -19.26 -17.40
C GLY A 132 -3.00 -20.30 -18.15
N SER A 133 -4.21 -20.55 -17.64
CA SER A 133 -5.18 -21.45 -18.26
C SER A 133 -5.81 -20.89 -19.54
N LEU A 134 -5.91 -19.56 -19.68
CA LEU A 134 -6.56 -18.90 -20.81
C LEU A 134 -5.56 -18.42 -21.86
N LEU A 135 -4.36 -18.01 -21.44
CA LEU A 135 -3.34 -17.44 -22.31
C LEU A 135 -1.96 -17.97 -21.87
N PRO A 136 -1.49 -19.11 -22.40
CA PRO A 136 -0.17 -19.63 -22.04
C PRO A 136 0.92 -18.70 -22.58
N LEU A 137 1.83 -18.27 -21.70
CA LEU A 137 2.97 -17.43 -22.07
C LEU A 137 4.07 -18.29 -22.74
N THR A 138 4.86 -17.65 -23.60
CA THR A 138 6.09 -18.29 -24.08
C THR A 138 7.13 -18.32 -22.96
N PRO A 139 8.06 -19.28 -22.95
CA PRO A 139 9.07 -19.40 -21.90
C PRO A 139 9.92 -18.13 -21.70
N MET A 140 10.14 -17.39 -22.80
CA MET A 140 10.86 -16.11 -22.78
C MET A 140 10.09 -15.04 -22.01
N LEU A 141 8.79 -14.89 -22.27
CA LEU A 141 7.93 -13.92 -21.59
C LEU A 141 7.75 -14.28 -20.12
N GLU A 142 7.59 -15.57 -19.81
CA GLU A 142 7.50 -16.08 -18.45
C GLU A 142 8.72 -15.71 -17.61
N SER A 143 9.94 -15.88 -18.14
CA SER A 143 11.16 -15.51 -17.41
C SER A 143 11.30 -14.02 -17.06
N ILE A 144 10.65 -13.13 -17.83
CA ILE A 144 10.72 -11.68 -17.63
C ILE A 144 9.56 -11.18 -16.75
N LEU A 145 8.37 -11.74 -16.94
CA LEU A 145 7.13 -11.26 -16.33
C LEU A 145 6.79 -11.98 -15.01
N MET A 146 7.13 -13.26 -14.89
CA MET A 146 6.59 -14.14 -13.84
C MET A 146 7.50 -14.40 -12.63
N PRO A 147 8.79 -13.98 -12.54
CA PRO A 147 9.50 -14.10 -11.26
C PRO A 147 8.77 -13.35 -10.15
N GLU A 148 8.48 -14.03 -9.04
CA GLU A 148 7.71 -13.45 -7.90
C GLU A 148 8.34 -12.14 -7.38
N GLN A 149 9.67 -12.05 -7.45
CA GLN A 149 10.46 -10.90 -7.03
C GLN A 149 10.23 -9.66 -7.91
N TYR A 150 9.74 -9.81 -9.14
CA TYR A 150 9.51 -8.73 -10.08
C TYR A 150 8.09 -8.15 -10.02
N PHE A 151 7.16 -8.80 -9.33
CA PHE A 151 5.79 -8.29 -9.23
C PHE A 151 5.74 -6.89 -8.59
N PHE A 152 6.53 -6.68 -7.54
CA PHE A 152 6.69 -5.37 -6.90
C PHE A 152 7.16 -4.31 -7.89
N TRP A 153 8.16 -4.63 -8.69
CA TRP A 153 8.72 -3.70 -9.67
C TRP A 153 7.73 -3.39 -10.79
N TRP A 154 6.93 -4.35 -11.23
CA TRP A 154 5.85 -4.13 -12.18
C TRP A 154 4.72 -3.27 -11.62
N LEU A 155 4.41 -3.38 -10.32
CA LEU A 155 3.44 -2.51 -9.64
C LEU A 155 3.97 -1.08 -9.45
N VAL A 156 5.27 -0.93 -9.16
CA VAL A 156 5.91 0.38 -8.97
C VAL A 156 6.21 1.08 -10.30
N ALA A 157 6.49 0.35 -11.38
CA ALA A 157 6.84 0.91 -12.69
C ALA A 157 5.86 1.97 -13.22
N PRO A 158 4.53 1.74 -13.27
CA PRO A 158 3.60 2.76 -13.74
C PRO A 158 3.53 3.97 -12.79
N LEU A 159 3.65 3.76 -11.47
CA LEU A 159 3.70 4.85 -10.49
C LEU A 159 4.95 5.71 -10.66
N ALA A 160 6.11 5.08 -10.87
CA ALA A 160 7.36 5.77 -11.14
C ALA A 160 7.31 6.52 -12.48
N GLY A 161 6.72 5.91 -13.50
CA GLY A 161 6.47 6.55 -14.79
C GLY A 161 5.62 7.81 -14.66
N LEU A 162 4.53 7.75 -13.89
CA LEU A 162 3.70 8.92 -13.57
C LEU A 162 4.46 9.98 -12.78
N PHE A 163 5.36 9.58 -11.87
CA PHE A 163 6.17 10.52 -11.09
C PHE A 163 7.11 11.35 -11.97
N ILE A 164 7.77 10.67 -12.91
CA ILE A 164 8.64 11.31 -13.90
C ILE A 164 7.81 12.19 -14.85
N ALA A 165 6.66 11.69 -15.31
CA ALA A 165 5.76 12.40 -16.21
C ALA A 165 5.16 13.67 -15.60
N ALA A 166 4.94 13.65 -14.29
CA ALA A 166 4.34 14.77 -13.58
C ALA A 166 5.33 15.93 -13.36
N ARG A 167 6.64 15.74 -13.60
CA ARG A 167 7.67 16.77 -13.42
C ARG A 167 7.63 17.81 -14.52
#